data_AF-A0A2E3J1S0-F1
#
_entry.id   AF-A0A2E3J1S0-F1
#
_cell.length_a   1.000
_cell.length_b   1.000
_cell.length_c   1.000
_cell.angle_alpha   90.00
_cell.angle_beta   90.00
_cell.angle_gamma   90.00
#
_symmetry.space_group_name_H-M   'P 1'
#
loop_
_entity.id
_entity.type
_entity.pdbx_description
1 polymer ?
#
loop_
_entity_poly.entity_id
_entity_poly.type
_entity_poly.pdbx_seq_one_letter_code
_entity_poly.pdbx_strand_id
1 'polypeptide(L)' 'METSDLDTIRAALDSGISLFDTAPLYGDLSREWISEYIIGKGLGPNHNRVVISTKFGRRTT' A
#
# COMPACT_ATOMS: atom_id res chain seq x y z
N MET A 1 -13.96 8.12 -3.74
CA MET A 1 -13.52 6.91 -3.04
C MET A 1 -11.99 6.78 -3.08
N GLU A 2 -11.26 7.91 -2.93
CA GLU A 2 -9.78 7.95 -2.93
C GLU A 2 -9.26 8.57 -1.61
N THR A 3 -10.11 9.34 -0.92
CA THR A 3 -9.79 10.02 0.33
C THR A 3 -9.57 9.04 1.48
N SER A 4 -10.40 8.00 1.63
CA SER A 4 -10.31 7.06 2.76
C SER A 4 -9.00 6.28 2.83
N ASP A 5 -8.45 5.91 1.68
CA ASP A 5 -7.33 4.97 1.62
C ASP A 5 -6.03 5.70 1.98
N LEU A 6 -5.85 6.92 1.46
CA LEU A 6 -4.71 7.77 1.81
C LEU A 6 -4.78 8.22 3.27
N ASP A 7 -5.98 8.51 3.77
CA ASP A 7 -6.18 8.89 5.17
C ASP A 7 -5.86 7.74 6.12
N THR A 8 -6.13 6.49 5.72
CA THR A 8 -5.74 5.30 6.48
C THR A 8 -4.22 5.18 6.60
N ILE A 9 -3.48 5.41 5.50
CA ILE A 9 -2.02 5.36 5.51
C ILE A 9 -1.43 6.49 6.37
N ARG A 10 -1.99 7.71 6.29
CA ARG A 10 -1.56 8.83 7.12
C ARG A 10 -1.80 8.54 8.60
N ALA A 11 -2.98 8.04 8.96
CA ALA A 11 -3.29 7.68 10.34
C ALA A 11 -2.35 6.58 10.88
N ALA A 12 -1.96 5.62 10.04
CA ALA A 12 -0.98 4.60 10.40
C ALA A 12 0.40 5.21 10.69
N LEU A 13 0.88 6.12 9.83
CA LEU A 13 2.13 6.85 10.05
C LEU A 13 2.09 7.69 11.33
N ASP A 14 0.99 8.42 11.55
CA ASP A 14 0.79 9.25 12.76
C ASP A 14 0.75 8.41 14.04
N SER A 15 0.30 7.15 13.93
CA SER A 15 0.28 6.18 15.03
C SER A 15 1.61 5.45 15.23
N GLY A 16 2.65 5.77 14.44
CA GLY A 16 3.98 5.16 14.54
C GLY A 16 4.11 3.79 13.87
N ILE A 17 3.15 3.38 13.04
CA ILE A 17 3.28 2.14 12.25
C ILE A 17 4.36 2.34 11.19
N SER A 18 5.32 1.41 11.15
CA SER A 18 6.50 1.50 10.28
C SER A 18 6.68 0.31 9.35
N LEU A 19 5.78 -0.68 9.37
CA LEU A 19 5.77 -1.80 8.44
C LEU A 19 4.48 -1.77 7.61
N PHE A 20 4.63 -1.71 6.30
CA PHE A 20 3.54 -1.73 5.33
C PHE A 20 3.68 -2.96 4.43
N ASP A 21 2.70 -3.86 4.50
CA ASP A 21 2.66 -5.08 3.71
C ASP A 21 1.67 -4.94 2.54
N THR A 22 2.08 -5.36 1.36
CA THR A 22 1.28 -5.32 0.14
C THR A 22 1.58 -6.49 -0.78
N ALA A 23 0.90 -6.57 -1.91
CA ALA A 23 1.17 -7.48 -3.00
C ALA A 23 0.54 -6.94 -4.31
N PRO A 24 1.04 -7.36 -5.48
CA PRO A 24 0.45 -7.03 -6.77
C PRO A 24 -1.03 -7.40 -6.90
N LEU A 25 -1.46 -8.42 -6.16
CA LEU A 25 -2.84 -8.95 -6.21
C LEU A 25 -3.73 -8.46 -5.07
N TYR A 26 -3.26 -7.52 -4.25
CA TYR A 26 -4.13 -6.84 -3.29
C TYR A 26 -4.88 -5.74 -4.04
N GLY A 27 -6.10 -6.09 -4.44
CA GLY A 27 -6.94 -5.31 -5.33
C GLY A 27 -8.11 -6.16 -5.81
N ASP A 28 -8.87 -5.63 -6.77
CA ASP A 28 -9.85 -6.42 -7.50
C ASP A 28 -9.25 -6.94 -8.82
N LEU A 29 -9.97 -7.86 -9.49
CA LEU A 29 -9.53 -8.48 -10.75
C LEU A 29 -9.35 -7.49 -11.91
N SER A 30 -9.94 -6.29 -11.83
CA SER A 30 -9.81 -5.23 -12.84
C SER A 30 -8.67 -4.26 -12.54
N ARG A 31 -8.10 -4.31 -11.32
CA ARG A 31 -7.10 -3.35 -10.82
C ARG A 31 -6.00 -4.08 -10.05
N GLU A 32 -5.21 -4.85 -10.78
CA GLU A 32 -3.92 -5.33 -10.28
C GLU A 32 -3.04 -4.13 -9.87
N TRP A 33 -2.12 -4.35 -8.94
CA TRP A 33 -1.13 -3.39 -8.44
C TRP A 33 -1.71 -2.21 -7.65
N ILE A 34 -3.03 -2.15 -7.45
CA ILE A 34 -3.67 -0.97 -6.84
C ILE A 34 -3.23 -0.73 -5.40
N SER A 35 -3.04 -1.78 -4.60
CA SER A 35 -2.53 -1.61 -3.23
C SER A 35 -1.13 -1.01 -3.21
N GLU A 36 -0.23 -1.46 -4.10
CA GLU A 36 1.13 -0.90 -4.20
C GLU A 36 1.10 0.57 -4.62
N TYR A 37 0.23 0.92 -5.58
CA TYR A 37 0.04 2.31 -6.01
C TYR A 37 -0.47 3.20 -4.88
N ILE A 38 -1.49 2.75 -4.14
CA ILE A 38 -2.06 3.48 -3.00
C ILE A 38 -0.99 3.65 -1.90
N ILE A 39 -0.23 2.61 -1.58
CA ILE A 39 0.86 2.70 -0.60
C ILE A 39 1.92 3.69 -1.03
N GLY A 40 2.41 3.62 -2.27
CA GLY A 40 3.39 4.57 -2.80
C GLY A 40 2.88 6.02 -2.71
N LYS A 41 1.62 6.24 -3.10
CA LYS A 41 0.99 7.57 -3.04
C LYS A 41 0.78 8.06 -1.61
N GLY A 42 0.36 7.19 -0.70
CA GLY A 42 0.08 7.53 0.70
C GLY A 42 1.35 7.78 1.53
N LEU A 43 2.40 7.00 1.32
CA LEU A 43 3.68 7.20 2.01
C LEU A 43 4.38 8.46 1.51
N GLY A 44 4.36 8.71 0.20
CA GLY A 44 4.99 9.87 -0.43
C GLY A 44 6.44 10.05 0.06
N PRO A 45 6.83 11.22 0.59
CA PRO A 45 8.20 11.46 1.07
C PRO A 45 8.56 10.67 2.34
N ASN A 46 7.59 10.12 3.08
CA ASN A 46 7.84 9.37 4.31
C ASN A 46 8.27 7.91 4.08
N HIS A 47 8.36 7.46 2.82
CA HIS A 47 8.76 6.08 2.49
C HIS A 47 10.14 5.71 3.03
N ASN A 48 11.02 6.69 3.27
CA ASN A 48 12.35 6.48 3.84
C ASN A 48 12.35 6.12 5.34
N ARG A 49 11.20 6.19 6.01
CA ARG A 49 11.03 5.91 7.45
C ARG A 49 10.29 4.61 7.74
N VAL A 50 9.97 3.83 6.71
CA VAL A 50 9.16 2.62 6.83
C VAL A 50 9.82 1.46 6.09
N VAL A 51 9.39 0.25 6.43
CA VAL A 51 9.71 -0.98 5.71
C VAL A 51 8.50 -1.34 4.85
N ILE A 52 8.74 -1.63 3.57
CA ILE A 52 7.72 -2.06 2.63
C ILE A 52 7.97 -3.53 2.28
N SER A 53 6.97 -4.38 2.54
CA SER A 53 6.96 -5.79 2.17
C SER A 53 6.04 -5.99 0.97
N THR A 54 6.54 -6.61 -0.10
CA THR A 54 5.71 -7.07 -1.24
C THR A 54 5.97 -8.54 -1.54
N LYS A 55 5.16 -9.12 -2.44
CA LYS A 55 5.09 -10.56 -2.70
C LYS A 55 5.08 -10.84 -4.21
N PHE A 56 5.42 -12.06 -4.58
CA PHE A 56 5.27 -12.61 -5.93
C PHE A 56 4.90 -14.10 -5.85
N GLY A 57 4.41 -14.69 -6.94
CA GLY A 57 4.23 -16.15 -7.06
C GLY A 57 2.81 -16.67 -7.28
N ARG A 58 1.78 -15.81 -7.38
CA ARG A 58 0.47 -16.21 -7.92
C ARG A 58 0.35 -15.80 -9.39
N ARG A 59 -0.17 -16.70 -10.22
CA ARG A 59 -0.65 -16.37 -11.57
C ARG A 59 -2.04 -15.75 -11.43
N THR A 60 -2.28 -14.62 -12.10
CA THR A 60 -3.64 -14.08 -12.28
C THR A 60 -4.43 -15.05 -13.16
N THR A 61 -5.52 -15.56 -12.59
CA THR A 61 -6.47 -16.49 -13.21
C THR A 61 -7.75 -15.76 -13.53
#